data_AF-M7XG75-F1
#
_entry.id   AF-M7XG75-F1
#
_cell.length_a   1.000
_cell.length_b   1.000
_cell.length_c   1.000
_cell.angle_alpha   90.00
_cell.angle_beta   90.00
_cell.angle_gamma   90.00
#
_symmetry.space_group_name_H-M   'P 1'
#
loop_
_entity.id
_entity.type
_entity.pdbx_description
1 polymer ?
#
loop_
_entity_poly.entity_id
_entity_poly.type
_entity_poly.pdbx_seq_one_letter_code
_entity_poly.pdbx_strand_id
1 'polypeptide(L)'
;MHDVQPSPVSAMSIASLVPDVSCDPLVVADLLPEGLRGNMLYPYCAFFAGVVSPRPGCPPWTAELEARYQSIHPLVWHYLWTDDFIDRSAVTGLRARIAAAESQQGESRPTGEASLEDLRTALGIVRQRRSDRLGSLLALDVVRTRYIDCKLREEPNKNQAQVLADLPRSGSAPPAVAAPHSLWPIYAPPPYPGLICLWDDVNWTRYRFPDCPAETADIAPKEPRAAPSCSPAGVVTLPTSSFITSSVEVSATGLRRRR
;
A
#
# COMPACT_ATOMS: atom_id res chain seq x y z
N MET A 1 -60.59 -12.46 0.60
CA MET A 1 -59.57 -11.54 0.08
C MET A 1 -58.46 -11.49 1.11
N HIS A 2 -57.39 -12.25 0.89
CA HIS A 2 -56.21 -12.21 1.76
C HIS A 2 -55.22 -11.23 1.15
N ASP A 3 -54.97 -10.14 1.86
CA ASP A 3 -53.85 -9.24 1.60
C ASP A 3 -52.55 -10.02 1.82
N VAL A 4 -51.86 -10.32 0.71
CA VAL A 4 -50.47 -10.75 0.73
C VAL A 4 -49.65 -9.49 0.90
N GLN A 5 -49.17 -9.21 2.12
CA GLN A 5 -48.18 -8.16 2.30
C GLN A 5 -46.92 -8.50 1.48
N PRO A 6 -46.41 -7.58 0.65
CA PRO A 6 -45.15 -7.79 -0.02
C PRO A 6 -44.04 -7.87 1.03
N SER A 7 -43.29 -8.96 1.01
CA SER A 7 -42.09 -9.13 1.83
C SER A 7 -41.18 -7.90 1.70
N PRO A 8 -40.58 -7.40 2.80
CA PRO A 8 -39.65 -6.30 2.71
C PRO A 8 -38.47 -6.71 1.82
N VAL A 9 -38.31 -6.00 0.71
CA VAL A 9 -37.14 -6.13 -0.17
C VAL A 9 -35.94 -5.75 0.68
N SER A 10 -35.13 -6.74 1.08
CA SER A 10 -33.89 -6.48 1.83
C SER A 10 -33.03 -5.50 1.06
N ALA A 11 -32.88 -4.29 1.58
CA ALA A 11 -31.86 -3.38 1.11
C ALA A 11 -30.50 -4.10 1.13
N MET A 12 -29.73 -4.03 0.05
CA MET A 12 -28.38 -4.58 0.04
C MET A 12 -27.57 -3.95 1.18
N SER A 13 -27.11 -4.78 2.11
CA SER A 13 -26.21 -4.32 3.18
C SER A 13 -24.80 -4.11 2.62
N ILE A 14 -24.01 -3.26 3.28
CA ILE A 14 -22.59 -3.06 2.97
C ILE A 14 -21.82 -4.39 2.95
N ALA A 15 -22.18 -5.34 3.83
CA ALA A 15 -21.56 -6.66 3.88
C ALA A 15 -21.72 -7.45 2.56
N SER A 16 -22.83 -7.27 1.84
CA SER A 16 -23.03 -7.89 0.52
C SER A 16 -22.19 -7.26 -0.61
N LEU A 17 -21.64 -6.07 -0.39
CA LEU A 17 -20.85 -5.31 -1.36
C LEU A 17 -19.35 -5.53 -1.20
N VAL A 18 -18.91 -5.98 -0.02
CA VAL A 18 -17.52 -6.24 0.32
C VAL A 18 -17.30 -7.75 0.20
N PRO A 19 -16.45 -8.23 -0.73
CA PRO A 19 -16.19 -9.66 -0.86
C PRO A 19 -15.59 -10.25 0.42
N ASP A 20 -15.92 -11.50 0.69
CA ASP A 20 -15.20 -12.31 1.66
C ASP A 20 -13.76 -12.55 1.21
N VAL A 21 -12.86 -12.64 2.18
CA VAL A 21 -11.43 -12.90 1.95
C VAL A 21 -10.95 -14.05 2.81
N SER A 22 -9.96 -14.78 2.31
CA SER A 22 -9.37 -15.90 3.03
C SER A 22 -8.39 -15.44 4.11
N CYS A 23 -7.74 -14.30 3.87
CA CYS A 23 -6.75 -13.70 4.74
C CYS A 23 -7.10 -12.22 5.00
N ASP A 24 -7.42 -11.91 6.26
CA ASP A 24 -7.50 -10.52 6.71
C ASP A 24 -6.09 -9.93 6.78
N PRO A 25 -5.75 -8.90 5.99
CA PRO A 25 -4.43 -8.29 6.01
C PRO A 25 -4.09 -7.60 7.35
N LEU A 26 -5.08 -7.28 8.19
CA LEU A 26 -4.85 -6.74 9.53
C LEU A 26 -4.36 -7.80 10.52
N VAL A 27 -4.52 -9.08 10.18
CA VAL A 27 -4.15 -10.23 11.01
C VAL A 27 -3.07 -11.07 10.31
N VAL A 28 -2.05 -10.39 9.80
CA VAL A 28 -0.84 -10.97 9.23
C VAL A 28 0.34 -10.61 10.14
N ALA A 29 1.30 -11.53 10.33
CA ALA A 29 2.51 -11.22 11.09
C ALA A 29 3.23 -9.99 10.52
N ASP A 30 3.61 -9.06 11.40
CA ASP A 30 4.39 -7.87 11.03
C ASP A 30 5.87 -8.22 10.80
N LEU A 31 6.11 -8.83 9.64
CA LEU A 31 7.41 -9.34 9.21
C LEU A 31 8.25 -8.29 8.47
N LEU A 32 7.65 -7.17 8.04
CA LEU A 32 8.29 -6.20 7.16
C LEU A 32 8.59 -4.88 7.91
N PRO A 33 9.86 -4.61 8.23
CA PRO A 33 10.24 -3.32 8.80
C PRO A 33 9.84 -2.12 7.94
N GLU A 34 9.69 -0.96 8.56
CA GLU A 34 9.27 0.27 7.87
C GLU A 34 10.26 0.71 6.79
N GLY A 35 11.57 0.67 7.08
CA GLY A 35 12.60 1.03 6.11
C GLY A 35 12.56 0.12 4.88
N LEU A 36 12.42 -1.18 5.07
CA LEU A 36 12.21 -2.14 3.97
C LEU A 36 10.97 -1.76 3.13
N ARG A 37 9.81 -1.55 3.77
CA ARG A 37 8.57 -1.19 3.08
C ARG A 37 8.72 0.10 2.26
N GLY A 38 9.15 1.17 2.91
CA GLY A 38 9.23 2.51 2.31
C GLY A 38 10.33 2.66 1.26
N ASN A 39 11.49 2.03 1.47
CA ASN A 39 12.65 2.25 0.60
C ASN A 39 12.79 1.20 -0.51
N MET A 40 12.31 -0.02 -0.29
CA MET A 40 12.57 -1.15 -1.19
C MET A 40 11.33 -1.72 -1.84
N LEU A 41 10.16 -1.62 -1.19
CA LEU A 41 8.94 -2.23 -1.70
C LEU A 41 8.03 -1.21 -2.39
N TYR A 42 7.55 -0.22 -1.64
CA TYR A 42 6.55 0.76 -2.10
C TYR A 42 6.94 1.50 -3.40
N PRO A 43 8.20 1.94 -3.60
CA PRO A 43 8.58 2.62 -4.84
C PRO A 43 8.44 1.77 -6.10
N TYR A 44 8.32 0.44 -5.96
CA TYR A 44 8.18 -0.50 -7.07
C TYR A 44 6.76 -1.08 -7.19
N CYS A 45 5.85 -0.69 -6.31
CA CYS A 45 4.45 -1.08 -6.33
C CYS A 45 3.58 0.05 -6.91
N ALA A 46 2.96 -0.18 -8.06
CA ALA A 46 2.14 0.83 -8.75
C ALA A 46 0.99 1.39 -7.88
N PHE A 47 0.49 0.60 -6.93
CA PHE A 47 -0.56 1.03 -6.00
C PHE A 47 -0.15 2.23 -5.14
N PHE A 48 1.14 2.34 -4.78
CA PHE A 48 1.66 3.40 -3.92
C PHE A 48 2.23 4.59 -4.68
N ALA A 49 2.10 4.64 -6.02
CA ALA A 49 2.67 5.71 -6.85
C ALA A 49 2.17 7.13 -6.51
N GLY A 50 1.01 7.26 -5.85
CA GLY A 50 0.48 8.54 -5.36
C GLY A 50 0.95 8.93 -3.95
N VAL A 51 1.66 8.03 -3.26
CA VAL A 51 2.14 8.22 -1.88
C VAL A 51 3.67 8.27 -1.83
N VAL A 52 4.33 7.44 -2.64
CA VAL A 52 5.79 7.34 -2.74
C VAL A 52 6.19 7.51 -4.20
N SER A 53 7.26 8.27 -4.45
CA SER A 53 7.81 8.45 -5.79
C SER A 53 8.24 7.10 -6.37
N PRO A 54 7.71 6.69 -7.54
CA PRO A 54 8.12 5.45 -8.17
C PRO A 54 9.61 5.45 -8.53
N ARG A 55 10.30 4.34 -8.30
CA ARG A 55 11.70 4.18 -8.72
C ARG A 55 11.77 3.52 -10.11
N PRO A 56 12.57 4.07 -11.03
CA PRO A 56 12.80 3.45 -12.33
C PRO A 56 13.69 2.20 -12.19
N GLY A 57 13.62 1.33 -13.19
CA GLY A 57 14.47 0.14 -13.27
C GLY A 57 14.00 -1.04 -12.41
N CYS A 58 14.97 -1.87 -12.05
CA CYS A 58 14.75 -3.15 -11.38
C CYS A 58 14.86 -2.99 -9.86
N PRO A 59 13.94 -3.58 -9.08
CA PRO A 59 14.06 -3.56 -7.63
C PRO A 59 15.37 -4.21 -7.18
N PRO A 60 16.02 -3.72 -6.11
CA PRO A 60 17.20 -4.37 -5.58
C PRO A 60 16.75 -5.61 -4.78
N TRP A 61 16.83 -6.78 -5.40
CA TRP A 61 16.53 -8.05 -4.74
C TRP A 61 17.84 -8.73 -4.34
N THR A 62 17.95 -9.15 -3.07
CA THR A 62 19.18 -9.72 -2.51
C THR A 62 18.99 -11.20 -2.18
N ALA A 63 20.11 -11.94 -2.05
CA ALA A 63 20.08 -13.32 -1.59
C ALA A 63 19.46 -13.45 -0.17
N GLU A 64 19.66 -12.45 0.69
CA GLU A 64 19.06 -12.43 2.03
C GLU A 64 17.53 -12.30 1.97
N LEU A 65 17.01 -11.37 1.14
CA LEU A 65 15.57 -11.22 0.93
C LEU A 65 14.97 -12.48 0.33
N GLU A 66 15.64 -13.11 -0.64
CA GLU A 66 15.19 -14.38 -1.22
C GLU A 66 15.15 -15.50 -0.19
N ALA A 67 16.18 -15.64 0.66
CA ALA A 67 16.20 -16.66 1.70
C ALA A 67 15.06 -16.49 2.72
N ARG A 68 14.75 -15.24 3.10
CA ARG A 68 13.61 -14.92 3.98
C ARG A 68 12.28 -15.16 3.29
N TYR A 69 12.15 -14.75 2.03
CA TYR A 69 10.97 -15.03 1.21
C TYR A 69 10.69 -16.55 1.13
N GLN A 70 11.72 -17.35 0.93
CA GLN A 70 11.61 -18.81 0.85
C GLN A 70 11.20 -19.47 2.17
N SER A 71 11.37 -18.82 3.32
CA SER A 71 10.89 -19.35 4.60
C SER A 71 9.36 -19.34 4.72
N ILE A 72 8.68 -18.49 3.95
CA ILE A 72 7.20 -18.41 3.91
C ILE A 72 6.65 -19.55 3.05
N HIS A 73 5.61 -20.22 3.55
CA HIS A 73 4.96 -21.29 2.83
C HIS A 73 4.30 -20.78 1.53
N PRO A 74 4.45 -21.45 0.37
CA PRO A 74 3.95 -20.94 -0.91
C PRO A 74 2.45 -20.64 -0.99
N LEU A 75 1.62 -21.41 -0.27
CA LEU A 75 0.17 -21.18 -0.22
C LEU A 75 -0.20 -19.82 0.42
N VAL A 76 0.65 -19.22 1.24
CA VAL A 76 0.43 -17.86 1.77
C VAL A 76 0.31 -16.87 0.62
N TRP A 77 1.23 -16.94 -0.35
CA TRP A 77 1.19 -16.10 -1.55
C TRP A 77 -0.06 -16.34 -2.38
N HIS A 78 -0.49 -17.60 -2.50
CA HIS A 78 -1.73 -17.95 -3.20
C HIS A 78 -2.96 -17.27 -2.58
N TYR A 79 -3.11 -17.34 -1.25
CA TYR A 79 -4.22 -16.68 -0.56
C TYR A 79 -4.18 -15.15 -0.74
N LEU A 80 -3.02 -14.54 -0.51
CA LEU A 80 -2.87 -13.08 -0.64
C LEU A 80 -3.17 -12.58 -2.05
N TRP A 81 -2.72 -13.30 -3.09
CA TRP A 81 -2.99 -12.94 -4.48
C TRP A 81 -4.45 -13.16 -4.86
N THR A 82 -5.06 -14.24 -4.39
CA THR A 82 -6.47 -14.55 -4.66
C THR A 82 -7.36 -13.44 -4.07
N ASP A 83 -7.11 -13.07 -2.82
CA ASP A 83 -7.87 -12.00 -2.16
C ASP A 83 -7.61 -10.62 -2.82
N ASP A 84 -6.38 -10.30 -3.23
CA ASP A 84 -6.13 -9.05 -4.00
C ASP A 84 -6.83 -9.05 -5.37
N PHE A 85 -6.87 -10.20 -6.06
CA PHE A 85 -7.59 -10.31 -7.33
C PHE A 85 -9.10 -10.09 -7.17
N ILE A 86 -9.70 -10.70 -6.15
CA ILE A 86 -11.11 -10.50 -5.79
C ILE A 86 -11.36 -9.02 -5.49
N ASP A 87 -10.52 -8.40 -4.67
CA ASP A 87 -10.65 -6.99 -4.31
C ASP A 87 -10.46 -6.04 -5.50
N ARG A 88 -9.52 -6.33 -6.41
CA ARG A 88 -9.34 -5.56 -7.67
C ARG A 88 -10.59 -5.58 -8.53
N SER A 89 -11.21 -6.75 -8.64
CA SER A 89 -12.43 -6.93 -9.40
C SER A 89 -13.59 -6.17 -8.76
N ALA A 90 -13.72 -6.24 -7.43
CA ALA A 90 -14.72 -5.50 -6.67
C ALA A 90 -14.55 -3.98 -6.79
N VAL A 91 -13.32 -3.46 -6.73
CA VAL A 91 -13.04 -2.02 -6.94
C VAL A 91 -13.53 -1.55 -8.30
N THR A 92 -13.28 -2.33 -9.36
CA THR A 92 -13.74 -2.00 -10.71
C THR A 92 -15.26 -2.00 -10.80
N GLY A 93 -15.91 -3.04 -10.25
CA GLY A 93 -17.38 -3.14 -10.23
C GLY A 93 -18.05 -2.04 -9.42
N LEU A 94 -17.53 -1.70 -8.23
CA LEU A 94 -18.06 -0.64 -7.39
C LEU A 94 -17.93 0.73 -8.07
N ARG A 95 -16.80 1.03 -8.73
CA ARG A 95 -16.63 2.27 -9.50
C ARG A 95 -17.64 2.39 -10.64
N ALA A 96 -17.87 1.30 -11.38
CA ALA A 96 -18.86 1.30 -12.46
C ALA A 96 -20.27 1.55 -11.93
N ARG A 97 -20.64 0.92 -10.81
CA ARG A 97 -21.95 1.12 -10.15
C ARG A 97 -22.12 2.54 -9.60
N ILE A 98 -21.06 3.13 -9.04
CA ILE A 98 -21.06 4.53 -8.58
C ILE A 98 -21.30 5.46 -9.78
N ALA A 99 -20.56 5.29 -10.88
CA ALA A 99 -20.71 6.13 -12.06
C ALA A 99 -22.12 6.02 -12.69
N ALA A 100 -22.70 4.82 -12.73
CA ALA A 100 -24.06 4.60 -13.19
C ALA A 100 -25.09 5.29 -12.28
N ALA A 101 -24.96 5.13 -10.96
CA ALA A 101 -25.86 5.75 -9.99
C ALA A 101 -25.76 7.29 -9.98
N GLU A 102 -24.57 7.86 -10.25
CA GLU A 102 -24.39 9.31 -10.41
C GLU A 102 -25.02 9.83 -11.70
N SER A 103 -24.98 9.03 -12.78
CA SER A 103 -25.57 9.39 -14.07
C SER A 103 -27.11 9.33 -14.07
N GLN A 104 -27.70 8.59 -13.12
CA GLN A 104 -29.15 8.44 -12.95
C GLN A 104 -29.74 9.39 -11.90
N GLN A 105 -28.99 10.41 -11.45
CA GLN A 105 -29.50 11.40 -10.49
C GLN A 105 -30.72 12.14 -11.07
N GLY A 106 -31.92 11.72 -10.65
CA GLY A 106 -33.20 12.28 -11.09
C GLY A 106 -34.24 11.23 -11.50
N GLU A 107 -33.81 10.00 -11.78
CA GLU A 107 -34.69 8.86 -12.09
C GLU A 107 -34.93 8.00 -10.85
N SER A 108 -36.14 7.45 -10.70
CA SER A 108 -36.46 6.55 -9.60
C SER A 108 -35.58 5.30 -9.67
N ARG A 109 -34.62 5.17 -8.73
CA ARG A 109 -33.78 3.97 -8.64
C ARG A 109 -34.62 2.72 -8.41
N PRO A 110 -34.24 1.58 -9.02
CA PRO A 110 -34.88 0.30 -8.74
C PRO A 110 -34.90 0.01 -7.24
N THR A 111 -36.05 -0.43 -6.74
CA THR A 111 -36.20 -0.85 -5.34
C THR A 111 -35.27 -2.04 -5.04
N GLY A 112 -34.42 -1.93 -4.02
CA GLY A 112 -33.47 -2.97 -3.61
C GLY A 112 -32.01 -2.71 -4.02
N GLU A 113 -31.72 -1.63 -4.76
CA GLU A 113 -30.35 -1.27 -5.09
C GLU A 113 -29.61 -0.59 -3.92
N ALA A 114 -28.32 -0.94 -3.72
CA ALA A 114 -27.49 -0.33 -2.68
C ALA A 114 -27.39 1.20 -2.85
N SER A 115 -27.48 1.98 -1.77
CA SER A 115 -27.39 3.44 -1.90
C SER A 115 -26.03 3.88 -2.46
N LEU A 116 -25.97 5.09 -3.03
CA LEU A 116 -24.69 5.65 -3.51
C LEU A 116 -23.64 5.72 -2.37
N GLU A 117 -24.11 5.95 -1.15
CA GLU A 117 -23.25 6.00 0.04
C GLU A 117 -22.75 4.61 0.44
N ASP A 118 -23.59 3.58 0.36
CA ASP A 118 -23.17 2.19 0.61
C ASP A 118 -22.10 1.76 -0.40
N LEU A 119 -22.26 2.13 -1.67
CA LEU A 119 -21.28 1.83 -2.72
C LEU A 119 -19.94 2.52 -2.47
N ARG A 120 -19.94 3.80 -2.07
CA ARG A 120 -18.73 4.56 -1.75
C ARG A 120 -18.06 4.02 -0.49
N THR A 121 -18.83 3.66 0.53
CA THR A 121 -18.34 3.04 1.77
C THR A 121 -17.68 1.70 1.47
N ALA A 122 -18.34 0.82 0.72
CA ALA A 122 -17.78 -0.46 0.30
C ALA A 122 -16.50 -0.27 -0.54
N LEU A 123 -16.47 0.71 -1.45
CA LEU A 123 -15.27 1.04 -2.22
C LEU A 123 -14.11 1.47 -1.31
N GLY A 124 -14.39 2.27 -0.28
CA GLY A 124 -13.42 2.68 0.74
C GLY A 124 -12.83 1.47 1.47
N ILE A 125 -13.70 0.59 1.98
CA ILE A 125 -13.31 -0.64 2.70
C ILE A 125 -12.41 -1.52 1.83
N VAL A 126 -12.83 -1.83 0.60
CA VAL A 126 -12.07 -2.71 -0.30
C VAL A 126 -10.74 -2.06 -0.68
N ARG A 127 -10.69 -0.74 -0.94
CA ARG A 127 -9.43 -0.04 -1.24
C ARG A 127 -8.48 -0.03 -0.05
N GLN A 128 -8.97 0.18 1.16
CA GLN A 128 -8.15 0.15 2.37
C GLN A 128 -7.58 -1.25 2.60
N ARG A 129 -8.43 -2.29 2.51
CA ARG A 129 -8.01 -3.69 2.63
C ARG A 129 -6.90 -4.06 1.64
N ARG A 130 -7.01 -3.59 0.39
CA ARG A 130 -5.92 -3.76 -0.61
C ARG A 130 -4.64 -3.02 -0.22
N SER A 131 -4.77 -1.79 0.28
CA SER A 131 -3.64 -1.01 0.78
C SER A 131 -2.94 -1.74 1.93
N ASP A 132 -3.69 -2.29 2.87
CA ASP A 132 -3.15 -3.02 4.02
C ASP A 132 -2.46 -4.32 3.55
N ARG A 133 -3.08 -5.06 2.62
CA ARG A 133 -2.49 -6.28 2.06
C ARG A 133 -1.17 -6.01 1.35
N LEU A 134 -1.12 -4.97 0.52
CA LEU A 134 0.11 -4.52 -0.13
C LEU A 134 1.10 -3.89 0.86
N GLY A 135 0.61 -3.26 1.93
CA GLY A 135 1.45 -2.77 3.04
C GLY A 135 2.05 -3.88 3.90
N SER A 136 1.53 -5.10 3.75
CA SER A 136 2.00 -6.33 4.39
C SER A 136 2.83 -7.18 3.41
N LEU A 137 2.85 -8.50 3.60
CA LEU A 137 3.65 -9.46 2.84
C LEU A 137 3.47 -9.38 1.32
N LEU A 138 2.29 -9.02 0.80
CA LEU A 138 2.04 -9.09 -0.64
C LEU A 138 2.97 -8.18 -1.47
N ALA A 139 3.37 -7.01 -0.96
CA ALA A 139 4.32 -6.16 -1.71
C ALA A 139 5.67 -6.85 -1.92
N LEU A 140 6.09 -7.71 -0.99
CA LEU A 140 7.33 -8.47 -1.14
C LEU A 140 7.29 -9.36 -2.40
N ASP A 141 6.18 -10.07 -2.62
CA ASP A 141 6.02 -10.95 -3.78
C ASP A 141 5.87 -10.16 -5.10
N VAL A 142 5.14 -9.04 -5.07
CA VAL A 142 5.03 -8.12 -6.21
C VAL A 142 6.42 -7.62 -6.64
N VAL A 143 7.25 -7.23 -5.68
CA VAL A 143 8.59 -6.69 -5.93
C VAL A 143 9.54 -7.79 -6.42
N ARG A 144 9.47 -8.99 -5.82
CA ARG A 144 10.22 -10.16 -6.27
C ARG A 144 9.90 -10.51 -7.73
N THR A 145 8.62 -10.60 -8.06
CA THR A 145 8.15 -10.87 -9.43
C THR A 145 8.68 -9.82 -10.40
N ARG A 146 8.59 -8.54 -10.04
CA ARG A 146 9.12 -7.45 -10.85
C ARG A 146 10.63 -7.53 -11.04
N TYR A 147 11.39 -7.93 -10.03
CA TYR A 147 12.84 -8.19 -10.16
C TYR A 147 13.12 -9.31 -11.17
N ILE A 148 12.41 -10.43 -11.05
CA ILE A 148 12.55 -11.57 -11.97
C ILE A 148 12.23 -11.15 -13.40
N ASP A 149 11.10 -10.49 -13.64
CA ASP A 149 10.69 -10.00 -14.97
C ASP A 149 11.70 -9.03 -15.56
N CYS A 150 12.32 -8.21 -14.71
CA CYS A 150 13.41 -7.33 -15.08
C CYS A 150 14.61 -8.12 -15.60
N LYS A 151 15.08 -9.11 -14.82
CA LYS A 151 16.24 -9.91 -15.16
C LYS A 151 16.03 -10.81 -16.36
N LEU A 152 14.82 -11.36 -16.54
CA LEU A 152 14.46 -12.13 -17.72
C LEU A 152 14.37 -11.27 -18.99
N ARG A 153 14.03 -9.98 -18.88
CA ARG A 153 14.11 -9.05 -20.02
C ARG A 153 15.55 -8.72 -20.41
N GLU A 154 16.44 -8.58 -19.44
CA GLU A 154 17.88 -8.37 -19.66
C GLU A 154 18.56 -9.63 -20.20
N GLU A 155 18.12 -10.81 -19.74
CA GLU A 155 18.74 -12.11 -20.03
C GLU A 155 17.67 -13.16 -20.43
N PRO A 156 17.09 -13.09 -21.64
CA PRO A 156 15.93 -13.91 -22.04
C PRO A 156 16.18 -15.41 -22.09
N ASN A 157 17.45 -15.84 -22.11
CA ASN A 157 17.83 -17.25 -22.12
C ASN A 157 17.78 -17.90 -20.73
N LYS A 158 17.64 -17.10 -19.68
CA LYS A 158 17.51 -17.61 -18.31
C LYS A 158 16.06 -17.94 -17.98
N ASN A 159 15.87 -18.85 -17.04
CA ASN A 159 14.60 -19.04 -16.35
C ASN A 159 14.65 -18.43 -14.94
N GLN A 160 13.51 -18.37 -14.26
CA GLN A 160 13.39 -17.81 -12.92
C GLN A 160 14.34 -18.45 -11.91
N ALA A 161 14.52 -19.78 -11.94
CA ALA A 161 15.39 -20.47 -11.01
C ALA A 161 16.86 -20.06 -11.21
N GLN A 162 17.30 -19.89 -12.46
CA GLN A 162 18.64 -19.40 -12.78
C GLN A 162 18.83 -17.95 -12.31
N VAL A 163 17.86 -17.06 -12.58
CA VAL A 163 17.90 -15.66 -12.11
C VAL A 163 18.08 -15.56 -10.60
N LEU A 164 17.39 -16.41 -9.84
CA LEU A 164 17.47 -16.43 -8.38
C LEU A 164 18.74 -17.12 -7.86
N ALA A 165 19.26 -18.12 -8.58
CA ALA A 165 20.52 -18.78 -8.24
C ALA A 165 21.74 -17.85 -8.43
N ASP A 166 21.64 -16.89 -9.34
CA ASP A 166 22.68 -15.90 -9.64
C ASP A 166 22.72 -14.72 -8.66
N LEU A 167 21.80 -14.68 -7.68
CA LEU A 167 21.81 -13.63 -6.66
C LEU A 167 23.18 -13.61 -5.95
N PRO A 168 23.85 -12.44 -5.87
CA PRO A 168 25.13 -12.33 -5.18
C PRO A 168 25.00 -12.85 -3.76
N ARG A 169 25.78 -13.89 -3.43
CA ARG A 169 25.85 -14.39 -2.06
C ARG A 169 26.57 -13.34 -1.23
N SER A 170 25.83 -12.54 -0.47
CA SER A 170 26.43 -11.71 0.57
C SER A 170 27.08 -12.64 1.59
N GLY A 171 28.41 -12.73 1.58
CA GLY A 171 29.17 -13.60 2.49
C GLY A 171 28.98 -13.29 3.98
N SER A 172 28.26 -12.21 4.31
CA SER A 172 27.98 -11.74 5.67
C SER A 172 26.51 -11.83 6.09
N ALA A 173 25.58 -12.20 5.21
CA ALA A 173 24.16 -12.23 5.57
C ALA A 173 23.88 -13.43 6.49
N PRO A 174 23.25 -13.23 7.66
CA PRO A 174 22.89 -14.33 8.54
C PRO A 174 21.87 -15.24 7.85
N PRO A 175 21.97 -16.57 8.03
CA PRO A 175 20.98 -17.50 7.47
C PRO A 175 19.58 -17.18 8.01
N ALA A 176 18.56 -17.51 7.21
CA ALA A 176 17.18 -17.39 7.66
C ALA A 176 16.96 -18.25 8.92
N VAL A 177 16.30 -17.68 9.93
CA VAL A 177 16.04 -18.36 11.21
C VAL A 177 15.07 -19.53 11.04
N ALA A 178 14.14 -19.40 10.10
CA ALA A 178 13.15 -20.42 9.77
C ALA A 178 13.64 -21.29 8.61
N ALA A 179 13.28 -22.57 8.66
CA ALA A 179 13.48 -23.47 7.53
C ALA A 179 12.65 -23.00 6.31
N PRO A 180 13.06 -23.34 5.07
CA PRO A 180 12.26 -23.08 3.89
C PRO A 180 10.82 -23.60 4.07
N HIS A 181 9.86 -22.77 3.67
CA HIS A 181 8.43 -23.06 3.66
C HIS A 181 7.82 -23.44 5.02
N SER A 182 8.46 -23.08 6.13
CA SER A 182 7.99 -23.44 7.47
C SER A 182 7.11 -22.38 8.15
N LEU A 183 7.10 -21.15 7.64
CA LEU A 183 6.30 -20.06 8.22
C LEU A 183 4.89 -19.99 7.63
N TRP A 184 3.90 -19.85 8.51
CA TRP A 184 2.50 -19.61 8.19
C TRP A 184 2.00 -18.31 8.86
N PRO A 185 2.38 -17.14 8.32
CA PRO A 185 2.20 -15.82 8.97
C PRO A 185 0.79 -15.23 8.78
N ILE A 186 -0.21 -16.04 8.47
CA ILE A 186 -1.59 -15.60 8.20
C ILE A 186 -2.58 -16.33 9.11
N TYR A 187 -3.73 -15.71 9.37
CA TYR A 187 -4.80 -16.29 10.19
C TYR A 187 -5.78 -17.15 9.37
N ALA A 188 -5.24 -18.11 8.60
CA ALA A 188 -6.02 -19.10 7.84
C ALA A 188 -5.58 -20.51 8.26
N PRO A 189 -6.42 -21.56 8.19
CA PRO A 189 -6.00 -22.92 8.55
C PRO A 189 -4.76 -23.39 7.76
N PRO A 190 -3.75 -23.98 8.41
CA PRO A 190 -2.55 -24.43 7.71
C PRO A 190 -2.85 -25.70 6.90
N PRO A 191 -2.15 -25.94 5.78
CA PRO A 191 -2.38 -27.11 4.93
C PRO A 191 -2.03 -28.44 5.61
N TYR A 192 -1.10 -28.42 6.56
CA TYR A 192 -0.65 -29.59 7.32
C TYR A 192 -0.07 -29.16 8.68
N PRO A 193 -0.03 -30.05 9.67
CA PRO A 193 0.57 -29.76 10.98
C PRO A 193 2.09 -29.60 10.88
N GLY A 194 2.68 -28.81 11.78
CA GLY A 194 4.14 -28.61 11.89
C GLY A 194 4.67 -27.33 11.26
N LEU A 195 3.79 -26.48 10.71
CA LEU A 195 4.14 -25.11 10.35
C LEU A 195 4.16 -24.21 11.59
N ILE A 196 4.96 -23.16 11.54
CA ILE A 196 5.03 -22.11 12.56
C ILE A 196 3.91 -21.12 12.26
N CYS A 197 2.81 -21.20 13.03
CA CYS A 197 1.56 -20.51 12.73
C CYS A 197 1.40 -19.22 13.52
N LEU A 198 0.67 -18.26 12.94
CA LEU A 198 0.49 -16.92 13.50
C LEU A 198 -0.09 -16.94 14.92
N TRP A 199 -1.03 -17.84 15.18
CA TRP A 199 -1.72 -18.00 16.45
C TRP A 199 -0.96 -18.86 17.48
N ASP A 200 0.24 -19.35 17.13
CA ASP A 200 1.10 -19.99 18.12
C ASP A 200 1.73 -18.90 19.01
N ASP A 201 2.08 -19.21 20.27
CA ASP A 201 2.82 -18.33 21.19
C ASP A 201 4.28 -18.13 20.74
N VAL A 202 4.45 -17.58 19.53
CA VAL A 202 5.70 -17.47 18.80
C VAL A 202 6.13 -16.00 18.76
N ASN A 203 7.39 -15.76 19.13
CA ASN A 203 8.00 -14.46 18.97
C ASN A 203 8.31 -14.18 17.48
N TRP A 204 7.36 -13.56 16.79
CA TRP A 204 7.45 -13.21 15.37
C TRP A 204 8.57 -12.24 15.01
N THR A 205 9.07 -11.45 15.98
CA THR A 205 10.16 -10.49 15.76
C THR A 205 11.43 -11.17 15.27
N ARG A 206 11.67 -12.44 15.63
CA ARG A 206 12.85 -13.21 15.19
C ARG A 206 12.83 -13.56 13.69
N TYR A 207 11.66 -13.53 13.07
CA TYR A 207 11.48 -13.84 11.65
C TYR A 207 11.38 -12.59 10.76
N ARG A 208 11.46 -11.40 11.35
CA ARG A 208 11.44 -10.16 10.58
C ARG A 208 12.52 -10.17 9.49
N PHE A 209 12.17 -9.54 8.38
CA PHE A 209 13.08 -9.29 7.28
C PHE A 209 14.14 -8.25 7.71
N PRO A 210 15.31 -8.22 7.03
CA PRO A 210 16.29 -7.17 7.27
C PRO A 210 15.65 -5.80 7.02
N ASP A 211 15.92 -4.86 7.93
CA ASP A 211 15.52 -3.48 7.70
C ASP A 211 16.47 -2.83 6.70
N CYS A 212 15.95 -1.85 5.97
CA CYS A 212 16.71 -1.02 5.04
C CYS A 212 16.49 0.44 5.45
N PRO A 213 17.08 0.88 6.57
CA PRO A 213 17.00 2.28 6.96
C PRO A 213 17.50 3.13 5.80
N ALA A 214 16.89 4.29 5.58
CA ALA A 214 17.47 5.25 4.65
C ALA A 214 18.87 5.54 5.17
N GLU A 215 19.90 5.28 4.36
CA GLU A 215 21.20 5.90 4.64
C GLU A 215 20.92 7.39 4.77
N THR A 216 21.27 7.99 5.92
CA THR A 216 21.45 9.44 6.00
C THR A 216 22.66 9.78 5.14
N ALA A 217 22.49 9.64 3.82
CA ALA A 217 23.42 10.11 2.83
C ALA A 217 23.17 11.62 2.71
N ASP A 218 23.96 12.38 3.48
CA ASP A 218 24.33 13.79 3.25
C ASP A 218 23.47 14.55 2.23
N ILE A 219 22.29 15.00 2.67
CA ILE A 219 21.67 16.19 2.10
C ILE A 219 21.73 17.26 3.19
N ALA A 220 22.93 17.83 3.36
CA ALA A 220 22.96 19.25 3.65
C ALA A 220 22.17 19.94 2.54
N PRO A 221 21.16 20.79 2.83
CA PRO A 221 20.58 21.62 1.80
C PRO A 221 21.69 22.54 1.30
N LYS A 222 22.28 22.22 0.15
CA LYS A 222 23.07 23.17 -0.63
C LYS A 222 22.08 24.24 -1.05
N GLU A 223 22.07 25.35 -0.32
CA GLU A 223 21.48 26.60 -0.78
C GLU A 223 21.87 26.82 -2.25
N PRO A 224 20.95 27.32 -3.10
CA PRO A 224 21.29 27.68 -4.46
C PRO A 224 22.28 28.85 -4.41
N ARG A 225 23.57 28.53 -4.55
CA ARG A 225 24.64 29.50 -4.79
C ARG A 225 24.41 30.10 -6.18
N ALA A 226 23.75 31.25 -6.22
CA ALA A 226 23.66 32.08 -7.42
C ALA A 226 25.07 32.38 -7.96
N ALA A 227 25.20 32.31 -9.27
CA ALA A 227 26.44 32.57 -10.00
C ALA A 227 26.93 34.04 -9.79
N PRO A 228 28.24 34.30 -9.90
CA PRO A 228 28.83 35.60 -9.62
C PRO A 228 28.54 36.61 -10.73
N SER A 229 27.93 37.75 -10.39
CA SER A 229 27.91 38.94 -11.25
C SER A 229 29.07 39.87 -10.86
N CYS A 230 29.93 40.18 -11.82
CA CYS A 230 30.99 41.19 -11.71
C CYS A 230 30.41 42.62 -11.58
N SER A 231 30.75 43.28 -10.45
CA SER A 231 31.19 44.68 -10.25
C SER A 231 30.31 45.88 -10.71
N PRO A 232 30.56 47.13 -10.23
CA PRO A 232 31.42 47.60 -9.12
C PRO A 232 30.72 48.54 -8.11
N ALA A 233 31.49 48.93 -7.10
CA ALA A 233 31.19 49.83 -5.99
C ALA A 233 30.67 51.23 -6.38
N GLY A 234 29.85 51.82 -5.50
CA GLY A 234 29.56 53.25 -5.52
C GLY A 234 28.48 53.73 -4.54
N VAL A 235 28.93 54.36 -3.46
CA VAL A 235 28.33 55.55 -2.80
C VAL A 235 27.17 55.38 -1.79
N VAL A 236 27.53 55.56 -0.51
CA VAL A 236 26.99 56.46 0.56
C VAL A 236 25.46 56.70 0.63
N THR A 237 24.83 56.44 1.79
CA THR A 237 24.32 57.43 2.80
C THR A 237 23.33 56.75 3.81
N LEU A 238 23.46 57.08 5.10
CA LEU A 238 22.55 56.79 6.24
C LEU A 238 21.22 57.61 6.16
N PRO A 239 20.35 57.65 7.20
CA PRO A 239 19.51 56.63 7.85
C PRO A 239 18.01 57.00 7.68
N THR A 240 17.08 56.35 8.44
CA THR A 240 15.80 56.90 9.01
C THR A 240 14.58 55.98 8.84
N SER A 241 14.15 55.39 9.97
CA SER A 241 12.78 55.31 10.52
C SER A 241 11.60 54.70 9.75
N SER A 242 11.02 53.67 10.41
CA SER A 242 9.60 53.57 10.83
C SER A 242 8.53 52.81 10.01
N PHE A 243 7.74 52.04 10.80
CA PHE A 243 6.31 51.69 10.67
C PHE A 243 5.92 50.71 9.52
N ILE A 244 5.04 49.70 9.63
CA ILE A 244 4.00 49.24 10.56
C ILE A 244 3.81 47.72 10.36
N THR A 245 3.56 46.99 11.44
CA THR A 245 2.97 45.64 11.46
C THR A 245 1.49 45.69 11.10
N SER A 246 1.01 44.85 10.18
CA SER A 246 -0.43 44.61 10.02
C SER A 246 -0.73 43.12 10.02
N SER A 247 -1.27 42.67 11.16
CA SER A 247 -2.01 41.43 11.33
C SER A 247 -3.42 41.61 10.78
N VAL A 248 -3.92 40.64 10.01
CA VAL A 248 -5.33 40.59 9.60
C VAL A 248 -6.04 39.56 10.48
N GLU A 249 -6.84 40.06 11.42
CA GLU A 249 -7.91 39.33 12.11
C GLU A 249 -9.15 39.28 11.21
N VAL A 250 -9.75 38.10 11.08
CA VAL A 250 -11.06 37.90 10.44
C VAL A 250 -12.13 37.93 11.53
N SER A 251 -12.95 38.98 11.54
CA SER A 251 -14.13 39.11 12.38
C SER A 251 -15.31 38.30 11.85
N ALA A 252 -15.98 37.58 12.76
CA ALA A 252 -17.27 36.94 12.56
C ALA A 252 -18.30 37.49 13.57
N THR A 253 -19.40 38.05 13.07
CA THR A 253 -20.72 38.27 13.72
C THR A 253 -21.58 39.02 12.70
N GLY A 254 -22.87 38.79 12.42
CA GLY A 254 -23.95 38.03 13.04
C GLY A 254 -25.29 38.77 12.79
N LEU A 255 -26.42 38.05 12.88
CA LEU A 255 -27.82 38.53 12.90
C LEU A 255 -28.45 38.94 11.53
N ARG A 256 -29.75 38.75 11.21
CA ARG A 256 -30.94 38.40 12.00
C ARG A 256 -32.10 37.91 11.10
N ARG A 257 -33.03 37.20 11.75
CA ARG A 257 -34.34 36.70 11.34
C ARG A 257 -35.40 37.77 10.94
N ARG A 258 -36.44 37.26 10.24
CA ARG A 258 -37.86 37.67 10.07
C ARG A 258 -38.19 38.72 8.99
N ARG A 259 -38.93 38.28 7.97
CA ARG A 259 -40.41 38.39 7.90
C ARG A 259 -40.98 37.14 7.25
#